data_AF-A0A0D3E0F8-F1
#
_entry.id   AF-A0A0D3E0F8-F1
#
_cell.length_a   1.000
_cell.length_b   1.000
_cell.length_c   1.000
_cell.angle_alpha   90.00
_cell.angle_beta   90.00
_cell.angle_gamma   90.00
#
_symmetry.space_group_name_H-M   'P 1'
#
loop_
_entity.id
_entity.type
_entity.pdbx_description
1 polymer ?
#
loop_
_entity_poly.entity_id
_entity_poly.type
_entity_poly.pdbx_seq_one_letter_code
_entity_poly.pdbx_strand_id
1 'polypeptide(L)'
;MTSLQSSGMLTKEQMVYLFDRFDYLTSQSDVKKRISDAVEDKQEAVAVTTAIQEEIFLEMGIDPGFGIGCLGKLNSAFENDKELMIGFYKFLAKEEMACEEAELGPDGFEHKMEAQRQLHEEQLEMLKYMRKFPLDDQSAILKKLQKQLENADFEPGASLLSGEQLEEAGRRRVSPVFGSR
;
A
#
# COMPACT_ATOMS: atom_id res chain seq x y z
N MET A 1 23.61 -19.03 -25.52
CA MET A 1 22.28 -18.53 -25.13
C MET A 1 21.93 -19.17 -23.81
N THR A 2 21.97 -18.40 -22.73
CA THR A 2 21.50 -18.83 -21.41
C THR A 2 19.99 -19.05 -21.51
N SER A 3 19.50 -20.22 -21.09
CA SER A 3 18.07 -20.51 -21.04
C SER A 3 17.45 -19.64 -19.96
N LEU A 4 16.40 -18.88 -20.30
CA LEU A 4 15.64 -18.13 -19.31
C LEU A 4 14.83 -19.09 -18.43
N GLN A 5 14.68 -18.75 -17.15
CA GLN A 5 13.73 -19.42 -16.28
C GLN A 5 12.31 -19.07 -16.73
N SER A 6 11.51 -20.08 -17.06
CA SER A 6 10.14 -19.93 -17.57
C SER A 6 9.12 -20.89 -16.94
N SER A 7 9.48 -21.54 -15.84
CA SER A 7 8.61 -22.49 -15.14
C SER A 7 8.84 -22.50 -13.62
N GLY A 8 7.87 -23.02 -12.87
CA GLY A 8 7.89 -23.04 -11.41
C GLY A 8 7.34 -21.74 -10.79
N MET A 9 7.99 -21.26 -9.75
CA MET A 9 7.71 -20.00 -9.07
C MET A 9 9.03 -19.23 -8.89
N LEU A 10 8.95 -17.91 -8.80
CA LEU A 10 10.09 -17.10 -8.34
C LEU A 10 10.51 -17.51 -6.92
N THR A 11 11.82 -17.55 -6.67
CA THR A 11 12.33 -17.73 -5.31
C THR A 11 12.19 -16.45 -4.50
N LYS A 12 12.31 -16.56 -3.17
CA LYS A 12 12.28 -15.39 -2.28
C LYS A 12 13.37 -14.39 -2.63
N GLU A 13 14.57 -14.87 -2.96
CA GLU A 13 15.70 -14.02 -3.33
C GLU A 13 15.45 -13.26 -4.63
N GLN A 14 14.82 -13.91 -5.62
CA GLN A 14 14.45 -13.28 -6.88
C GLN A 14 13.39 -12.19 -6.68
N MET A 15 12.43 -12.43 -5.79
CA MET A 15 11.40 -11.43 -5.44
C MET A 15 12.02 -10.24 -4.70
N VAL A 16 12.85 -10.48 -3.69
CA VAL A 16 13.53 -9.40 -2.96
C VAL A 16 14.43 -8.59 -3.90
N TYR A 17 15.16 -9.24 -4.80
CA TYR A 17 15.96 -8.54 -5.82
C TYR A 17 15.09 -7.65 -6.71
N LEU A 18 13.95 -8.17 -7.20
CA LEU A 18 13.01 -7.37 -7.99
C LEU A 18 12.57 -6.12 -7.22
N PHE A 19 12.18 -6.28 -5.96
CA PHE A 19 11.67 -5.17 -5.13
C PHE A 19 12.74 -4.08 -4.96
N ASP A 20 13.95 -4.48 -4.55
CA ASP A 20 15.05 -3.56 -4.29
C ASP A 20 15.54 -2.88 -5.58
N ARG A 21 15.64 -3.65 -6.67
CA ARG A 21 16.10 -3.14 -7.96
C ARG A 21 15.09 -2.17 -8.56
N PHE A 22 13.80 -2.47 -8.45
CA PHE A 22 12.73 -1.60 -8.93
C PHE A 22 12.66 -0.28 -8.14
N ASP A 23 12.74 -0.34 -6.80
CA ASP A 23 12.78 0.87 -5.95
C ASP A 23 14.00 1.74 -6.28
N TYR A 24 15.17 1.11 -6.46
CA TYR A 24 16.37 1.82 -6.89
C TYR A 24 16.18 2.50 -8.24
N LEU A 25 15.70 1.79 -9.26
CA LEU A 25 15.54 2.34 -10.61
C LEU A 25 14.50 3.46 -10.65
N THR A 26 13.33 3.27 -10.04
CA THR A 26 12.26 4.29 -10.03
C THR A 26 12.60 5.52 -9.19
N SER A 27 13.62 5.46 -8.33
CA SER A 27 14.17 6.65 -7.67
C SER A 27 15.11 7.49 -8.55
N GLN A 28 15.62 6.94 -9.67
CA GLN A 28 16.56 7.66 -10.53
C GLN A 28 15.84 8.67 -11.44
N SER A 29 16.45 9.85 -11.62
CA SER A 29 15.83 10.95 -12.37
C SER A 29 15.57 10.63 -13.84
N ASP A 30 16.44 9.83 -14.46
CA ASP A 30 16.30 9.39 -15.86
C ASP A 30 15.13 8.42 -16.04
N VAL A 31 14.94 7.51 -15.10
CA VAL A 31 13.80 6.58 -15.09
C VAL A 31 12.49 7.33 -14.81
N LYS A 32 12.47 8.24 -13.83
CA LYS A 32 11.30 9.09 -13.58
C LYS A 32 10.91 9.89 -14.83
N LYS A 33 11.91 10.47 -15.50
CA LYS A 33 11.71 11.17 -16.76
C LYS A 33 11.16 10.24 -17.84
N ARG A 34 11.70 9.02 -17.98
CA ARG A 34 11.19 8.01 -18.93
C ARG A 34 9.70 7.71 -18.72
N ILE A 35 9.25 7.61 -17.46
CA ILE A 35 7.83 7.37 -17.14
C ILE A 35 6.99 8.61 -17.48
N SER A 36 7.46 9.81 -17.09
CA SER A 36 6.78 11.08 -17.40
C SER A 36 6.65 11.33 -18.91
N ASP A 37 7.74 11.17 -19.66
CA ASP A 37 7.76 11.36 -21.12
C ASP A 37 6.74 10.42 -21.80
N ALA A 38 6.59 9.19 -21.31
CA ALA A 38 5.60 8.25 -21.85
C ALA A 38 4.16 8.69 -21.58
N VAL A 39 3.88 9.26 -20.40
CA VAL A 39 2.57 9.84 -20.08
C VAL A 39 2.28 11.05 -20.97
N GLU A 40 3.27 11.90 -21.25
CA GLU A 40 3.16 12.99 -22.22
C GLU A 40 2.82 12.49 -23.63
N ASP A 41 3.42 11.34 -24.01
CA ASP A 41 3.13 10.62 -25.25
C ASP A 41 1.81 9.81 -25.23
N LYS A 42 0.98 10.00 -24.19
CA LYS A 42 -0.33 9.35 -23.99
C LYS A 42 -0.27 7.83 -23.80
N GLN A 43 0.87 7.33 -23.33
CA GLN A 43 0.98 5.95 -22.84
C GLN A 43 0.60 5.91 -21.36
N GLU A 44 0.19 4.73 -20.89
CA GLU A 44 -0.09 4.52 -19.47
C GLU A 44 1.23 4.38 -18.71
N ALA A 45 1.38 5.09 -17.58
CA ALA A 45 2.59 5.00 -16.76
C ALA A 45 2.88 3.54 -16.33
N VAL A 46 1.83 2.78 -16.06
CA VAL A 46 1.91 1.36 -15.70
C VAL A 46 2.56 0.49 -16.78
N ALA A 47 2.44 0.87 -18.06
CA ALA A 47 3.10 0.15 -19.14
C ALA A 47 4.63 0.31 -19.07
N VAL A 48 5.10 1.49 -18.68
CA VAL A 48 6.53 1.76 -18.50
C VAL A 48 7.06 1.10 -17.24
N THR A 49 6.33 1.16 -16.13
CA THR A 49 6.73 0.46 -14.90
C THR A 49 6.76 -1.05 -15.12
N THR A 50 5.79 -1.60 -15.86
CA THR A 50 5.80 -3.01 -16.27
C THR A 50 7.04 -3.31 -17.11
N ALA A 51 7.38 -2.49 -18.11
CA ALA A 51 8.59 -2.68 -18.91
C ALA A 51 9.88 -2.66 -18.05
N ILE A 52 9.94 -1.83 -17.01
CA ILE A 52 11.05 -1.83 -16.04
C ILE A 52 11.08 -3.16 -15.27
N GLN A 53 9.94 -3.71 -14.84
CA GLN A 53 9.90 -5.05 -14.23
C GLN A 53 10.42 -6.12 -15.21
N GLU A 54 10.03 -6.05 -16.48
CA GLU A 54 10.50 -6.98 -17.53
C GLU A 54 12.03 -6.89 -17.73
N GLU A 55 12.59 -5.68 -17.76
CA GLU A 55 14.03 -5.44 -17.83
C GLU A 55 14.76 -6.10 -16.64
N ILE A 56 14.23 -5.94 -15.42
CA ILE A 56 14.79 -6.55 -14.21
C ILE A 56 14.69 -8.09 -14.27
N PHE A 57 13.59 -8.64 -14.77
CA PHE A 57 13.48 -10.10 -14.98
C PHE A 57 14.52 -10.60 -15.97
N LEU A 58 14.76 -9.89 -17.07
CA LEU A 58 15.82 -10.24 -18.02
C LEU A 58 17.22 -10.16 -17.40
N GLU A 59 17.49 -9.15 -16.56
CA GLU A 59 18.75 -9.06 -15.79
C GLU A 59 18.98 -10.33 -14.93
N MET A 60 17.90 -10.88 -14.35
CA MET A 60 17.94 -12.11 -13.54
C MET A 60 17.95 -13.41 -14.37
N GLY A 61 17.83 -13.34 -15.70
CA GLY A 61 17.70 -14.52 -16.56
C GLY A 61 16.32 -15.19 -16.45
N ILE A 62 15.27 -14.41 -16.21
CA ILE A 62 13.89 -14.86 -16.07
C ILE A 62 13.08 -14.39 -17.28
N ASP A 63 12.21 -15.25 -17.79
CA ASP A 63 11.25 -14.87 -18.83
C ASP A 63 10.25 -13.85 -18.25
N PRO A 64 10.11 -12.64 -18.85
CA PRO A 64 9.29 -11.58 -18.25
C PRO A 64 7.82 -11.95 -18.08
N GLY A 65 7.23 -12.61 -19.08
CA GLY A 65 5.83 -13.06 -19.00
C GLY A 65 5.60 -14.07 -17.89
N PHE A 66 6.55 -15.00 -17.71
CA PHE A 66 6.57 -15.91 -16.57
C PHE A 66 6.74 -15.16 -15.23
N GLY A 67 7.67 -14.20 -15.14
CA GLY A 67 7.95 -13.41 -13.94
C GLY A 67 6.72 -12.62 -13.46
N ILE A 68 6.10 -11.87 -14.35
CA ILE A 68 4.85 -11.13 -14.09
C ILE A 68 3.73 -12.12 -13.69
N GLY A 69 3.61 -13.23 -14.41
CA GLY A 69 2.66 -14.29 -14.08
C GLY A 69 2.85 -14.90 -12.69
N CYS A 70 4.08 -14.88 -12.15
CA CYS A 70 4.37 -15.30 -10.78
C CYS A 70 3.91 -14.26 -9.75
N LEU A 71 4.08 -12.95 -10.02
CA LEU A 71 3.60 -11.90 -9.11
C LEU A 71 2.09 -11.99 -8.88
N GLY A 72 1.32 -12.29 -9.93
CA GLY A 72 -0.14 -12.52 -9.81
C GLY A 72 -0.53 -13.75 -8.97
N LYS A 73 0.41 -14.66 -8.66
CA LYS A 73 0.19 -15.87 -7.85
C LYS A 73 0.87 -15.79 -6.48
N LEU A 74 1.46 -14.64 -6.14
CA LEU A 74 2.29 -14.50 -4.95
C LEU A 74 1.47 -14.72 -3.67
N ASN A 75 0.24 -14.18 -3.62
CA ASN A 75 -0.68 -14.41 -2.51
C ASN A 75 -0.94 -15.89 -2.25
N SER A 76 -1.14 -16.72 -3.27
CA SER A 76 -1.44 -18.15 -3.07
C SER A 76 -0.20 -18.99 -2.79
N ALA A 77 0.98 -18.57 -3.28
CA ALA A 77 2.23 -19.29 -3.10
C ALA A 77 2.94 -18.97 -1.77
N PHE A 78 2.78 -17.74 -1.24
CA PHE A 78 3.56 -17.22 -0.11
C PHE A 78 2.73 -16.55 0.99
N GLU A 79 1.42 -16.81 1.08
CA GLU A 79 0.52 -16.23 2.09
C GLU A 79 1.09 -16.28 3.53
N ASN A 80 1.79 -17.36 3.85
CA ASN A 80 2.34 -17.60 5.18
C ASN A 80 3.67 -16.87 5.46
N ASP A 81 4.38 -16.40 4.42
CA ASP A 81 5.61 -15.61 4.57
C ASP A 81 5.26 -14.13 4.66
N LYS A 82 4.89 -13.69 5.87
CA LYS A 82 4.46 -12.31 6.14
C LYS A 82 5.50 -11.27 5.76
N GLU A 83 6.78 -11.57 5.94
CA GLU A 83 7.85 -10.62 5.63
C GLU A 83 7.95 -10.39 4.12
N LEU A 84 7.88 -11.48 3.35
CA LEU A 84 7.84 -11.40 1.88
C LEU A 84 6.58 -10.69 1.39
N MET A 85 5.41 -10.99 1.98
CA MET A 85 4.15 -10.30 1.65
C MET A 85 4.23 -8.80 1.93
N ILE A 86 4.82 -8.39 3.05
CA ILE A 86 5.05 -6.96 3.36
C ILE A 86 5.96 -6.33 2.30
N GLY A 87 7.03 -7.01 1.89
CA GLY A 87 7.90 -6.57 0.80
C GLY A 87 7.14 -6.38 -0.51
N PHE A 88 6.28 -7.34 -0.86
CA PHE A 88 5.47 -7.28 -2.08
C PHE A 88 4.48 -6.10 -2.08
N TYR A 89 3.77 -5.85 -0.97
CA TYR A 89 2.87 -4.70 -0.89
C TYR A 89 3.62 -3.36 -0.93
N LYS A 90 4.82 -3.29 -0.35
CA LYS A 90 5.68 -2.10 -0.48
C LYS A 90 6.10 -1.88 -1.92
N PHE A 91 6.46 -2.95 -2.64
CA PHE A 91 6.79 -2.89 -4.06
C PHE A 91 5.61 -2.38 -4.90
N LEU A 92 4.40 -2.89 -4.68
CA LEU A 92 3.20 -2.39 -5.38
C LEU A 92 2.93 -0.90 -5.09
N ALA A 93 3.04 -0.49 -3.83
CA ALA A 93 2.90 0.92 -3.46
C ALA A 93 3.96 1.81 -4.13
N LYS A 94 5.18 1.31 -4.33
CA LYS A 94 6.24 2.04 -5.06
C LYS A 94 5.94 2.18 -6.54
N GLU A 95 5.41 1.13 -7.17
CA GLU A 95 4.93 1.21 -8.56
C GLU A 95 3.80 2.24 -8.70
N GLU A 96 2.80 2.19 -7.82
CA GLU A 96 1.69 3.14 -7.81
C GLU A 96 2.21 4.58 -7.64
N MET A 97 3.09 4.84 -6.66
CA MET A 97 3.69 6.16 -6.47
C MET A 97 4.47 6.66 -7.70
N ALA A 98 5.21 5.78 -8.38
CA ALA A 98 5.95 6.15 -9.59
C ALA A 98 5.02 6.50 -10.76
N CYS A 99 3.87 5.81 -10.87
CA CYS A 99 2.84 6.14 -11.86
C CYS A 99 2.17 7.47 -11.53
N GLU A 100 1.74 7.65 -10.28
CA GLU A 100 1.08 8.87 -9.82
C GLU A 100 1.98 10.12 -9.94
N GLU A 101 3.27 9.99 -9.64
CA GLU A 101 4.24 11.09 -9.81
C GLU A 101 4.31 11.55 -11.26
N ALA A 102 4.30 10.61 -12.22
CA ALA A 102 4.31 10.91 -13.64
C ALA A 102 2.98 11.49 -14.14
N GLU A 103 1.85 10.99 -13.64
CA GLU A 103 0.50 11.41 -14.07
C GLU A 103 0.09 12.77 -13.50
N LEU A 104 0.41 13.04 -12.22
CA LEU A 104 0.06 14.29 -11.55
C LEU A 104 1.08 15.40 -11.81
N GLY A 105 2.27 15.03 -12.28
CA GLY A 105 3.41 15.93 -12.34
C GLY A 105 3.93 16.32 -10.95
N PRO A 106 5.05 17.08 -10.89
CA PRO A 106 5.76 17.35 -9.64
C PRO A 106 4.90 18.09 -8.61
N ASP A 107 4.18 19.14 -9.02
CA ASP A 107 3.38 19.96 -8.10
C ASP A 107 2.15 19.19 -7.58
N GLY A 108 1.47 18.44 -8.47
CA GLY A 108 0.30 17.65 -8.10
C GLY A 108 0.65 16.49 -7.17
N PHE A 109 1.79 15.84 -7.45
CA PHE A 109 2.32 14.78 -6.62
C PHE A 109 2.76 15.30 -5.25
N GLU A 110 3.49 16.42 -5.18
CA GLU A 110 3.91 17.04 -3.91
C GLU A 110 2.70 17.38 -3.03
N HIS A 111 1.65 17.99 -3.62
CA HIS A 111 0.42 18.30 -2.91
C HIS A 111 -0.29 17.04 -2.38
N LYS A 112 -0.37 15.98 -3.19
CA LYS A 112 -0.95 14.70 -2.76
C LYS A 112 -0.16 14.07 -1.61
N MET A 113 1.16 14.06 -1.71
CA MET A 113 2.05 13.52 -0.68
C MET A 113 1.94 14.30 0.64
N GLU A 114 1.79 15.62 0.57
CA GLU A 114 1.56 16.45 1.74
C GLU A 114 0.21 16.15 2.40
N ALA A 115 -0.87 16.06 1.62
CA ALA A 115 -2.19 15.70 2.14
C ALA A 115 -2.19 14.31 2.80
N GLN A 116 -1.51 13.33 2.19
CA GLN A 116 -1.36 11.99 2.75
C GLN A 116 -0.54 11.99 4.05
N ARG A 117 0.53 12.80 4.12
CA ARG A 117 1.34 12.97 5.33
C ARG A 117 0.51 13.54 6.48
N GLN A 118 -0.25 14.60 6.22
CA GLN A 118 -1.12 15.24 7.20
C GLN A 118 -2.17 14.26 7.73
N LEU A 119 -2.83 13.51 6.84
CA LEU A 119 -3.78 12.47 7.23
C LEU A 119 -3.13 11.41 8.15
N HIS A 120 -1.91 10.98 7.83
CA HIS A 120 -1.20 10.01 8.65
C HIS A 120 -0.84 10.55 10.04
N GLU A 121 -0.43 11.83 10.11
CA GLU A 121 -0.18 12.51 11.39
C GLU A 121 -1.44 12.61 12.24
N GLU A 122 -2.59 12.94 11.63
CA GLU A 122 -3.88 12.98 12.31
C GLU A 122 -4.31 11.61 12.82
N GLN A 123 -4.13 10.55 12.03
CA GLN A 123 -4.39 9.17 12.45
C GLN A 123 -3.50 8.78 13.65
N LEU A 124 -2.22 9.17 13.62
CA LEU A 124 -1.28 8.89 14.71
C LEU A 124 -1.68 9.61 16.00
N GLU A 125 -2.08 10.87 15.92
CA GLU A 125 -2.57 11.63 17.07
C GLU A 125 -3.88 11.04 17.63
N MET A 126 -4.80 10.61 16.76
CA MET A 126 -6.00 9.88 17.17
C MET A 126 -5.64 8.60 17.95
N LEU A 127 -4.70 7.79 17.46
CA LEU A 127 -4.25 6.57 18.13
C LEU A 127 -3.56 6.85 19.48
N LYS A 128 -2.77 7.93 19.57
CA LYS A 128 -2.19 8.39 20.84
C LYS A 128 -3.27 8.80 21.83
N TYR A 129 -4.32 9.50 21.37
CA TYR A 129 -5.47 9.86 22.20
C TYR A 129 -6.25 8.63 22.65
N MET A 130 -6.54 7.69 21.74
CA MET A 130 -7.25 6.44 22.01
C MET A 130 -6.56 5.60 23.10
N ARG A 131 -5.23 5.64 23.19
CA ARG A 131 -4.47 4.92 24.23
C ARG A 131 -4.84 5.35 25.66
N LYS A 132 -5.45 6.53 25.85
CA LYS A 132 -5.90 7.03 27.16
C LYS A 132 -7.16 6.32 27.68
N PHE A 133 -7.88 5.59 26.84
CA PHE A 133 -9.11 4.89 27.20
C PHE A 133 -8.81 3.47 27.74
N PRO A 134 -9.72 2.88 28.54
CA PRO A 134 -9.68 1.45 28.90
C PRO A 134 -9.66 0.54 27.66
N LEU A 135 -9.08 -0.66 27.77
CA LEU A 135 -8.93 -1.59 26.65
C LEU A 135 -10.26 -1.96 25.96
N ASP A 136 -11.34 -2.14 26.72
CA ASP A 136 -12.66 -2.43 26.16
C ASP A 136 -13.17 -1.29 25.28
N ASP A 137 -12.92 -0.05 25.72
CA ASP A 137 -13.34 1.16 25.04
C ASP A 137 -12.48 1.39 23.78
N GLN A 138 -11.17 1.08 23.85
CA GLN A 138 -10.31 1.04 22.66
C GLN A 138 -10.82 0.03 21.62
N SER A 139 -11.28 -1.15 22.04
CA SER A 139 -11.87 -2.14 21.12
C SER A 139 -13.17 -1.64 20.50
N ALA A 140 -14.03 -0.97 21.26
CA ALA A 140 -15.26 -0.37 20.75
C ALA A 140 -14.98 0.76 19.74
N ILE A 141 -13.98 1.60 20.02
CA ILE A 141 -13.48 2.64 19.11
C ILE A 141 -13.00 2.03 17.80
N LEU A 142 -12.13 1.01 17.85
CA LEU A 142 -11.59 0.36 16.65
C LEU A 142 -12.69 -0.31 15.81
N LYS A 143 -13.70 -0.92 16.44
CA LYS A 143 -14.87 -1.48 15.74
C LYS A 143 -15.70 -0.39 15.05
N LYS A 144 -15.88 0.77 15.68
CA LYS A 144 -16.56 1.91 15.05
C LYS A 144 -15.77 2.41 13.84
N LEU A 145 -14.45 2.54 13.98
CA LEU A 145 -13.56 2.96 12.91
C LEU A 145 -13.60 1.97 11.73
N GLN A 146 -13.53 0.67 11.99
CA GLN A 146 -13.66 -0.37 10.97
C GLN A 146 -14.98 -0.22 10.19
N LYS A 147 -16.10 -0.11 10.91
CA LYS A 147 -17.41 0.06 10.27
C LYS A 147 -17.52 1.35 9.47
N GLN A 148 -16.87 2.42 9.93
CA GLN A 148 -16.83 3.69 9.21
C GLN A 148 -16.08 3.56 7.89
N LEU A 149 -14.93 2.87 7.89
CA LEU A 149 -14.16 2.57 6.68
C LEU A 149 -14.95 1.67 5.73
N GLU A 150 -15.58 0.59 6.24
CA GLU A 150 -16.40 -0.31 5.42
C GLU A 150 -17.58 0.43 4.76
N ASN A 151 -18.24 1.35 5.46
CA ASN A 151 -19.34 2.14 4.91
C ASN A 151 -18.89 3.21 3.90
N ALA A 152 -17.61 3.55 3.91
CA ALA A 152 -17.00 4.55 3.04
C ALA A 152 -16.12 3.89 1.98
N ASP A 153 -16.31 2.60 1.68
CA ASP A 153 -15.54 1.85 0.68
C ASP A 153 -14.01 1.98 0.86
N PHE A 154 -13.56 2.07 2.12
CA PHE A 154 -12.17 2.25 2.53
C PHE A 154 -11.50 3.55 2.06
N GLU A 155 -12.29 4.59 1.79
CA GLU A 155 -11.79 5.94 1.52
C GLU A 155 -10.86 6.43 2.65
N PRO A 156 -9.63 6.91 2.33
CA PRO A 156 -8.65 7.30 3.35
C PRO A 156 -9.16 8.37 4.32
N GLY A 157 -10.00 9.30 3.86
CA GLY A 157 -10.58 10.35 4.72
C GLY A 157 -11.52 9.82 5.81
N ALA A 158 -12.06 8.60 5.66
CA ALA A 158 -12.93 7.95 6.65
C ALA A 158 -12.15 7.24 7.77
N SER A 159 -10.82 7.36 7.79
CA SER A 159 -9.94 6.74 8.79
C SER A 159 -9.78 7.53 10.09
N LEU A 160 -10.51 8.64 10.24
CA LEU A 160 -10.43 9.53 11.40
C LEU A 160 -11.73 9.52 12.20
N LEU A 161 -11.58 9.59 13.52
CA LEU A 161 -12.66 9.86 14.47
C LEU A 161 -12.29 11.12 15.26
N SER A 162 -13.24 12.03 15.40
CA SER A 162 -13.08 13.18 16.29
C SER A 162 -13.00 12.74 17.76
N GLY A 163 -12.45 13.60 18.63
CA GLY A 163 -12.42 13.34 20.08
C GLY A 163 -13.79 13.00 20.65
N GLU A 164 -14.84 13.69 20.20
CA GLU A 164 -16.22 13.41 20.60
C GLU A 164 -16.70 12.03 20.13
N GLN A 165 -16.36 11.62 18.90
CA GLN A 165 -16.72 10.32 18.37
C GLN A 165 -15.99 9.17 19.07
N LEU A 166 -14.75 9.40 19.52
CA LEU A 166 -13.96 8.47 20.33
C LEU A 166 -14.59 8.30 21.72
N GLU A 167 -14.96 9.40 22.37
CA GLU A 167 -15.64 9.38 23.66
C GLU A 167 -17.02 8.71 23.59
N GLU A 168 -17.78 8.98 22.53
CA GLU A 168 -19.07 8.35 22.29
C GLU A 168 -18.93 6.84 22.08
N ALA A 169 -17.91 6.40 21.33
CA ALA A 169 -17.65 4.99 21.08
C ALA A 169 -17.16 4.25 22.33
N GLY A 170 -16.34 4.92 23.15
CA GLY A 170 -15.82 4.40 24.40
C GLY A 170 -16.83 4.42 25.55
N ARG A 171 -17.83 5.32 25.54
CA ARG A 171 -18.92 5.29 26.52
C ARG A 171 -19.76 4.03 26.31
N ARG A 172 -19.50 3.01 27.12
CA ARG A 172 -20.42 1.89 27.33
C ARG A 172 -21.84 2.45 27.48
N ARG A 173 -22.77 2.02 26.61
CA ARG A 173 -24.17 1.96 26.99
C ARG A 173 -24.26 0.91 28.09
N VAL A 174 -24.04 1.32 29.34
CA VAL A 174 -24.46 0.53 30.49
C VAL A 174 -25.98 0.56 30.42
N SER A 175 -26.58 -0.43 29.76
CA SER A 175 -28.01 -0.69 29.93
C SER A 175 -28.24 -0.80 31.43
N PRO A 176 -29.19 -0.07 32.02
CA PRO A 176 -29.47 -0.20 33.43
C PRO A 176 -29.91 -1.65 33.65
N VAL A 177 -29.06 -2.44 34.32
CA VAL A 177 -29.43 -3.77 34.79
C VAL A 177 -30.49 -3.53 35.85
N PHE A 178 -31.73 -3.83 35.47
CA PHE A 178 -32.94 -4.00 36.27
C PHE A 178 -32.79 -3.64 37.76
N GLY A 179 -33.40 -2.51 38.15
CA GLY A 179 -33.75 -2.29 39.54
C GLY A 179 -34.76 -3.35 39.97
N SER A 180 -34.31 -4.35 40.74
CA SER A 180 -35.17 -5.14 41.59
C SER A 180 -35.06 -4.60 43.00
N ARG A 181 -36.09 -3.88 43.45
CA ARG A 181 -36.70 -4.02 44.77
C ARG A 181 -38.05 -3.32 44.78
#